data_AF-A0A9W9ZRL2-F1
#
_entry.id   AF-A0A9W9ZRL2-F1
#
_cell.length_a   1.000
_cell.length_b   1.000
_cell.length_c   1.000
_cell.angle_alpha   90.00
_cell.angle_beta   90.00
_cell.angle_gamma   90.00
#
_symmetry.space_group_name_H-M   'P 1'
#
loop_
_entity.id
_entity.type
_entity.pdbx_description
1 polymer ?
#
loop_
_entity_poly.entity_id
_entity_poly.type
_entity_poly.pdbx_seq_one_letter_code
_entity_poly.pdbx_strand_id
1 'polypeptide(L)'
;MLIYGVQVFSGKFASCNDRLVDTREECKGTFEIDIAPPRELRDLPGHSKILVPRVWKNPRNFDFDNVINAFLALFEVLSLEGWLEVRDVIKAVVAPEYSLYVHIYVLLGSMVGLTLFVGVIVMNFNEKKGIALLTVDQRRWQDLKKRLRLAQPLHIAPRPRKEGIRAVLFDATQSKLYRGHRNLPGGD
;
A
#
# COMPACT_ATOMS: atom_id res chain seq x y z
N MET A 1 20.88 -5.10 1.51
CA MET A 1 19.91 -5.79 2.39
C MET A 1 20.00 -7.30 2.23
N LEU A 2 19.82 -7.85 1.03
CA LEU A 2 19.90 -9.29 0.78
C LEU A 2 21.18 -9.99 1.29
N ILE A 3 22.37 -9.54 0.87
CA ILE A 3 23.64 -10.15 1.33
C ILE A 3 23.80 -10.02 2.85
N TYR A 4 23.48 -8.85 3.39
CA TYR A 4 23.52 -8.61 4.83
C TYR A 4 22.57 -9.54 5.60
N GLY A 5 21.36 -9.76 5.10
CA GLY A 5 20.39 -10.68 5.69
C GLY A 5 20.93 -12.11 5.78
N VAL A 6 21.57 -12.62 4.72
CA VAL A 6 22.21 -13.95 4.75
C VAL A 6 23.34 -13.98 5.78
N GLN A 7 24.24 -13.00 5.76
CA GLN A 7 25.38 -12.97 6.68
C GLN A 7 24.98 -12.92 8.16
N VAL A 8 23.90 -12.22 8.48
CA VAL A 8 23.47 -12.03 9.87
C VAL A 8 22.53 -13.14 10.34
N PHE A 9 21.65 -13.65 9.47
CA PHE A 9 20.54 -14.53 9.86
C PHE A 9 20.67 -15.99 9.40
N SER A 10 21.66 -16.33 8.57
CA SER A 10 21.87 -17.71 8.12
C SER A 10 22.03 -18.67 9.31
N GLY A 11 21.23 -19.74 9.30
CA GLY A 11 21.22 -20.80 10.31
C GLY A 11 20.59 -20.42 11.65
N LYS A 12 20.05 -19.21 11.81
CA LYS A 12 19.51 -18.74 13.08
C LYS A 12 18.01 -18.98 13.24
N PHE A 13 17.25 -19.11 12.16
CA PHE A 13 15.78 -19.15 12.22
C PHE A 13 15.16 -20.44 12.76
N ALA A 14 15.95 -21.49 12.93
CA ALA A 14 15.42 -22.76 13.38
C ALA A 14 14.95 -22.66 14.84
N SER A 15 13.70 -23.05 15.10
CA SER A 15 13.15 -23.16 16.45
C SER A 15 12.44 -24.50 16.63
N CYS A 16 12.19 -24.89 17.88
CA CYS A 16 11.29 -25.99 18.16
C CYS A 16 9.85 -25.58 17.83
N ASN A 17 9.03 -26.54 17.40
CA ASN A 17 7.59 -26.35 17.22
C ASN A 17 6.81 -26.31 18.54
N ASP A 18 7.42 -26.74 19.65
CA ASP A 18 6.89 -26.62 21.00
C ASP A 18 7.40 -25.31 21.63
N ARG A 19 6.49 -24.44 22.08
CA ARG A 19 6.81 -23.11 22.66
C ARG A 19 7.44 -23.19 24.05
N LEU A 20 7.32 -24.33 24.72
CA LEU A 20 7.90 -24.53 26.05
C LEU A 20 9.37 -24.93 25.99
N VAL A 21 9.90 -25.21 24.79
CA VAL A 21 11.25 -25.72 24.58
C VAL A 21 12.07 -24.71 23.77
N ASP A 22 13.07 -24.12 24.42
CA ASP A 22 13.94 -23.11 23.79
C ASP A 22 15.22 -23.72 23.19
N THR A 23 15.72 -24.83 23.75
CA THR A 23 17.00 -25.43 23.35
C THR A 23 16.81 -26.57 22.35
N ARG A 24 17.80 -26.75 21.47
CA ARG A 24 17.78 -27.82 20.45
C ARG A 24 17.89 -29.20 21.09
N GLU A 25 18.62 -29.31 22.19
CA GLU A 25 18.89 -30.55 22.91
C GLU A 25 17.61 -31.13 23.53
N GLU A 26 16.72 -30.26 24.00
CA GLU A 26 15.44 -30.60 24.63
C GLU A 26 14.30 -30.80 23.62
N CYS A 27 14.48 -30.39 22.36
CA CYS A 27 13.50 -30.55 21.27
C CYS A 27 13.47 -32.01 20.75
N LYS A 28 13.17 -32.95 21.66
CA LYS A 28 13.08 -34.40 21.41
C LYS A 28 11.79 -34.95 22.01
N GLY A 29 11.29 -36.06 21.47
CA GLY A 29 10.06 -36.69 21.92
C GLY A 29 8.81 -36.13 21.24
N THR A 30 7.67 -36.24 21.90
CA THR A 30 6.35 -35.87 21.37
C THR A 30 5.63 -34.92 22.33
N PHE A 31 4.80 -34.03 21.79
CA PHE A 31 3.95 -33.12 22.56
C PHE A 31 2.55 -33.06 21.97
N GLU A 32 1.59 -32.63 22.78
CA GLU A 32 0.20 -32.47 22.35
C GLU A 32 -0.03 -31.08 21.75
N ILE A 33 -0.65 -31.03 20.57
CA ILE A 33 -1.16 -29.80 19.98
C ILE A 33 -2.68 -29.82 19.92
N ASP A 34 -3.29 -28.65 20.10
CA ASP A 34 -4.71 -28.46 19.86
C ASP A 34 -4.97 -28.35 18.35
N ILE A 35 -5.86 -29.20 17.84
CA ILE A 35 -6.30 -29.15 16.45
C ILE A 35 -7.42 -28.11 16.33
N ALA A 36 -7.28 -27.17 15.40
CA ALA A 36 -8.35 -26.25 15.08
C ALA A 36 -9.55 -27.04 14.52
N PRO A 37 -10.76 -26.92 15.11
CA PRO A 37 -11.92 -27.62 14.59
C PRO A 37 -12.23 -27.15 13.15
N PRO A 38 -12.82 -28.00 12.30
CA PRO A 38 -13.34 -27.60 11.01
C PRO A 38 -14.25 -26.36 11.16
N ARG A 39 -14.26 -25.47 10.16
CA ARG A 39 -15.02 -24.20 10.23
C ARG A 39 -16.49 -24.40 10.62
N GLU A 40 -17.07 -25.54 10.25
CA GLU A 40 -18.47 -25.92 10.49
C GLU A 40 -18.75 -26.38 11.93
N LEU A 41 -17.72 -26.72 12.72
CA LEU A 41 -17.83 -27.27 14.08
C LEU A 41 -17.20 -26.36 15.15
N ARG A 42 -17.03 -25.06 14.87
CA ARG A 42 -16.41 -24.10 15.80
C ARG A 42 -17.17 -23.92 17.12
N ASP A 43 -18.49 -24.14 17.13
CA ASP A 43 -19.36 -23.88 18.28
C ASP A 43 -19.51 -25.09 19.22
N LEU A 44 -18.94 -26.25 18.87
CA LEU A 44 -18.97 -27.43 19.72
C LEU A 44 -17.87 -27.36 20.79
N PRO A 45 -18.21 -27.56 22.08
CA PRO A 45 -17.22 -27.66 23.13
C PRO A 45 -16.45 -28.98 22.98
N GLY A 46 -15.24 -28.91 22.44
CA GLY A 46 -14.35 -30.06 22.27
C GLY A 46 -13.00 -29.64 21.74
N HIS A 47 -11.96 -29.76 22.57
CA HIS A 47 -10.57 -29.58 22.13
C HIS A 47 -10.02 -30.96 21.75
N SER A 48 -9.88 -31.21 20.45
CA SER A 48 -9.21 -32.41 19.98
C SER A 48 -7.71 -32.19 20.02
N LYS A 49 -7.01 -32.99 20.82
CA LYS A 49 -5.55 -32.96 20.92
C LYS A 49 -4.95 -34.11 20.13
N ILE A 50 -3.81 -33.87 19.51
CA ILE A 50 -3.03 -34.89 18.83
C ILE A 50 -1.57 -34.82 19.26
N LEU A 51 -0.98 -36.00 19.47
CA LEU A 51 0.45 -36.15 19.73
C LEU A 51 1.23 -35.99 18.43
N VAL A 52 2.12 -35.00 18.40
CA VAL A 52 3.02 -34.74 17.28
C VAL A 52 4.48 -34.76 17.74
N PRO A 53 5.43 -35.17 16.89
CA PRO A 53 6.84 -35.12 17.24
C PRO A 53 7.34 -33.68 17.38
N ARG A 54 8.23 -33.47 18.35
CA ARG A 54 9.02 -32.24 18.44
C ARG A 54 10.02 -32.20 17.29
N VAL A 55 10.05 -31.09 16.56
CA VAL A 55 10.92 -30.92 15.39
C VAL A 55 11.57 -29.54 15.44
N TRP A 56 12.90 -29.53 15.39
CA TRP A 56 13.71 -28.32 15.26
C TRP A 56 13.88 -27.96 13.78
N LYS A 57 13.23 -26.89 13.32
CA LYS A 57 13.27 -26.50 11.91
C LYS A 57 13.00 -25.01 11.71
N ASN A 58 13.38 -24.51 10.54
CA ASN A 58 13.05 -23.15 10.11
C ASN A 58 11.54 -22.96 9.91
N PRO A 59 11.04 -21.71 9.94
CA PRO A 59 9.71 -21.36 9.47
C PRO A 59 9.47 -21.92 8.06
N ARG A 60 8.23 -22.35 7.79
CA ARG A 60 7.90 -22.97 6.48
C ARG A 60 7.93 -21.98 5.31
N ASN A 61 7.67 -20.71 5.58
CA ASN A 61 7.44 -19.71 4.54
C ASN A 61 8.72 -18.98 4.13
N PHE A 62 9.72 -18.90 5.02
CA PHE A 62 10.94 -18.14 4.74
C PHE A 62 12.14 -18.63 5.57
N ASP A 63 13.33 -18.49 4.99
CA ASP A 63 14.63 -18.64 5.64
C ASP A 63 15.67 -17.75 4.94
N PHE A 64 16.81 -17.52 5.60
CA PHE A 64 17.94 -16.75 5.05
C PHE A 64 19.21 -17.60 4.99
N ASP A 65 19.08 -18.92 4.89
CA ASP A 65 20.24 -19.83 4.92
C ASP A 65 21.05 -19.71 3.63
N ASN A 66 20.36 -19.49 2.51
CA ASN A 66 20.94 -19.29 1.18
C ASN A 66 20.50 -17.96 0.56
N VAL A 67 21.29 -17.46 -0.37
CA VAL A 67 21.02 -16.21 -1.10
C VAL A 67 19.68 -16.24 -1.86
N ILE A 68 19.32 -17.39 -2.44
CA ILE A 68 18.07 -17.53 -3.19
C ILE A 68 16.86 -17.52 -2.25
N ASN A 69 16.94 -18.22 -1.11
CA ASN A 69 15.85 -18.24 -0.13
C ASN A 69 15.66 -16.84 0.48
N ALA A 70 16.76 -16.16 0.81
CA ALA A 70 16.72 -14.78 1.26
C ALA A 70 16.14 -13.84 0.19
N PHE A 71 16.42 -14.06 -1.10
CA PHE A 71 15.80 -13.31 -2.19
C PHE A 71 14.29 -13.50 -2.22
N LEU A 72 13.80 -14.75 -2.16
CA LEU A 72 12.37 -15.06 -2.18
C LEU A 72 11.65 -14.47 -0.97
N ALA A 73 12.22 -14.65 0.23
CA ALA A 73 11.68 -14.06 1.46
C ALA A 73 11.59 -12.52 1.36
N LEU A 74 12.64 -11.88 0.87
CA LEU A 74 12.66 -10.43 0.69
C LEU A 74 11.74 -9.95 -0.44
N PHE A 75 11.48 -10.77 -1.46
CA PHE A 75 10.52 -10.49 -2.51
C PHE A 75 9.08 -10.54 -2.00
N GLU A 76 8.73 -11.53 -1.17
CA GLU A 76 7.44 -11.57 -0.48
C GLU A 76 7.26 -10.37 0.46
N VAL A 77 8.29 -10.00 1.21
CA VAL A 77 8.23 -8.80 2.07
C VAL A 77 7.99 -7.51 1.26
N LEU A 78 8.44 -7.43 -0.01
CA LEU A 78 8.19 -6.27 -0.87
C LEU A 78 6.73 -6.12 -1.29
N SER A 79 5.95 -7.21 -1.34
CA SER A 79 4.50 -7.13 -1.60
C SER A 79 3.71 -6.62 -0.38
N LEU A 80 4.39 -6.40 0.75
CA LEU A 80 3.80 -6.05 2.05
C LEU A 80 2.88 -7.15 2.61
N GLU A 81 3.00 -8.38 2.10
CA GLU A 81 2.30 -9.55 2.65
C GLU A 81 3.24 -10.29 3.61
N GLY A 82 2.72 -10.73 4.76
CA GLY A 82 3.49 -11.54 5.72
C GLY A 82 4.71 -10.87 6.38
N TRP A 83 5.04 -9.61 6.04
CA TRP A 83 6.26 -8.94 6.55
C TRP A 83 6.31 -8.78 8.08
N LEU A 84 5.14 -8.69 8.72
CA LEU A 84 5.01 -8.66 10.17
C LEU A 84 5.46 -9.98 10.80
N GLU A 85 5.14 -11.12 10.17
CA GLU A 85 5.59 -12.44 10.63
C GLU A 85 7.11 -12.54 10.53
N VAL A 86 7.71 -12.10 9.42
CA VAL A 86 9.16 -12.05 9.24
C VAL A 86 9.82 -11.17 10.31
N ARG A 87 9.28 -9.98 10.56
CA ARG A 87 9.75 -9.07 11.61
C ARG A 87 9.71 -9.71 13.00
N ASP A 88 8.58 -10.33 13.33
CA ASP A 88 8.36 -10.89 14.67
C ASP A 88 9.23 -12.11 14.92
N VAL A 89 9.45 -12.94 13.90
CA VAL A 89 10.40 -14.06 13.97
C VAL A 89 11.84 -13.56 14.13
N ILE A 90 12.28 -12.55 13.36
CA ILE A 90 13.62 -11.97 13.52
C ILE A 90 13.81 -11.40 14.94
N LYS A 91 12.78 -10.71 15.46
CA LYS A 91 12.77 -10.14 16.80
C LYS A 91 12.88 -11.21 17.89
N ALA A 92 12.15 -12.32 17.73
CA ALA A 92 12.09 -13.39 18.72
C ALA A 92 13.37 -14.25 18.72
N VAL A 93 13.88 -14.59 17.53
CA VAL A 93 14.92 -15.60 17.39
C VAL A 93 16.34 -15.01 17.41
N VAL A 94 16.52 -13.77 16.93
CA VAL A 94 17.85 -13.15 16.83
C VAL A 94 18.04 -12.12 17.93
N ALA A 95 17.28 -11.03 17.86
CA ALA A 95 17.16 -10.02 18.91
C ALA A 95 16.20 -8.91 18.45
N PRO A 96 15.59 -8.15 19.38
CA PRO A 96 14.63 -7.10 19.04
C PRO A 96 15.22 -5.95 18.21
N GLU A 97 16.52 -5.68 18.33
CA GLU A 97 17.22 -4.63 17.58
C GLU A 97 17.24 -4.91 16.07
N TYR A 98 17.34 -6.19 15.67
CA TYR A 98 17.34 -6.58 14.26
C TYR A 98 15.98 -6.42 13.60
N SER A 99 14.90 -6.16 14.34
CA SER A 99 13.61 -5.80 13.74
C SER A 99 13.71 -4.52 12.90
N LEU A 100 14.66 -3.62 13.19
CA LEU A 100 14.91 -2.41 12.42
C LEU A 100 15.32 -2.72 10.96
N TYR A 101 16.02 -3.82 10.72
CA TYR A 101 16.38 -4.27 9.37
C TYR A 101 15.14 -4.42 8.48
N VAL A 102 14.09 -5.07 8.98
CA VAL A 102 12.85 -5.29 8.22
C VAL A 102 12.13 -3.96 7.97
N HIS A 103 12.06 -3.08 8.97
CA HIS A 103 11.43 -1.77 8.80
C HIS A 103 12.13 -0.90 7.75
N ILE A 104 13.47 -0.84 7.78
CA ILE A 104 14.24 -0.10 6.78
C ILE A 104 14.05 -0.71 5.39
N TYR A 105 14.06 -2.04 5.29
CA TYR A 105 13.84 -2.72 4.01
C TYR A 105 12.46 -2.44 3.44
N VAL A 106 11.40 -2.53 4.25
CA VAL A 106 10.03 -2.23 3.84
C VAL A 106 9.88 -0.76 3.46
N LEU A 107 10.43 0.17 4.24
CA LEU A 107 10.36 1.60 3.97
C LEU A 107 11.04 1.94 2.65
N LEU A 108 12.31 1.53 2.46
CA LEU A 108 13.05 1.82 1.24
C LEU A 108 12.46 1.07 0.04
N GLY A 109 12.11 -0.21 0.21
CA GLY A 109 11.57 -1.06 -0.85
C GLY A 109 10.21 -0.59 -1.35
N SER A 110 9.29 -0.24 -0.45
CA SER A 110 7.97 0.27 -0.84
C SER A 110 8.04 1.68 -1.42
N MET A 111 8.79 2.59 -0.79
CA MET A 111 8.89 3.98 -1.27
C MET A 111 9.59 4.03 -2.63
N VAL A 112 10.72 3.35 -2.81
CA VAL A 112 11.45 3.34 -4.09
C VAL A 112 10.73 2.48 -5.13
N GLY A 113 10.25 1.29 -4.75
CA GLY A 113 9.57 0.37 -5.66
C GLY A 113 8.29 0.96 -6.26
N LEU A 114 7.41 1.50 -5.43
CA LEU A 114 6.15 2.11 -5.89
C LEU A 114 6.42 3.37 -6.72
N THR A 115 7.35 4.23 -6.30
CA THR A 115 7.66 5.46 -7.05
C THR A 115 8.29 5.18 -8.40
N LEU A 116 9.20 4.20 -8.50
CA LEU A 116 9.77 3.78 -9.79
C LEU A 116 8.72 3.14 -10.69
N PHE A 117 7.86 2.26 -10.15
CA PHE A 117 6.80 1.62 -10.91
C PHE A 117 5.83 2.64 -11.50
N VAL A 118 5.31 3.56 -10.66
CA VAL A 118 4.43 4.66 -11.10
C VAL A 118 5.17 5.57 -12.09
N GLY A 119 6.45 5.87 -11.84
CA GLY A 119 7.28 6.68 -12.72
C GLY A 119 7.38 6.10 -14.13
N VAL A 120 7.67 4.79 -14.24
CA VAL A 120 7.76 4.09 -15.53
C VAL A 120 6.41 4.09 -16.26
N ILE A 121 5.30 3.85 -15.55
CA ILE A 121 3.95 3.88 -16.15
C ILE A 121 3.63 5.28 -16.69
N VAL A 122 3.85 6.33 -15.88
CA VAL A 122 3.58 7.71 -16.29
C VAL A 122 4.46 8.11 -17.47
N MET A 123 5.74 7.70 -17.47
CA MET A 123 6.66 7.93 -18.58
C MET A 123 6.16 7.26 -19.87
N ASN A 124 5.80 5.97 -19.82
CA ASN A 124 5.28 5.24 -20.98
C ASN A 124 3.97 5.85 -21.50
N PHE A 125 3.09 6.28 -20.59
CA PHE A 125 1.83 6.93 -20.96
C PHE A 125 2.05 8.29 -21.65
N ASN A 126 3.00 9.08 -21.14
CA ASN A 126 3.38 10.35 -21.76
C ASN A 126 4.01 10.16 -23.14
N GLU A 127 4.79 9.09 -23.31
CA GLU A 127 5.40 8.71 -24.58
C GLU A 127 4.33 8.28 -25.61
N LYS A 128 3.40 7.39 -25.23
CA LYS A 128 2.29 6.96 -26.09
C LYS A 128 1.35 8.11 -26.47
N LYS A 129 1.18 9.10 -25.60
CA LYS A 129 0.43 10.34 -25.90
C LYS A 129 1.19 11.33 -26.77
N GLY A 130 2.47 11.09 -27.06
CA GLY A 130 3.33 12.01 -27.80
C GLY A 130 3.65 13.30 -27.03
N ILE A 131 3.44 13.33 -25.71
CA ILE A 131 3.68 14.51 -24.86
C ILE A 131 4.99 14.45 -24.07
N ALA A 132 5.77 13.37 -24.25
CA ALA A 132 7.04 13.17 -23.57
C ALA A 132 8.12 14.19 -23.99
N LEU A 133 8.16 14.58 -25.26
CA LEU A 133 9.17 15.51 -25.80
C LEU A 133 8.77 17.00 -25.67
N LEU A 134 7.52 17.29 -25.29
CA LEU A 134 7.06 18.68 -25.18
C LEU A 134 7.54 19.33 -23.88
N THR A 135 7.89 20.61 -23.97
CA THR A 135 8.22 21.43 -22.80
C THR A 135 6.98 21.67 -21.93
N VAL A 136 7.20 22.09 -20.68
CA VAL A 136 6.11 22.39 -19.73
C VAL A 136 5.15 23.44 -20.30
N ASP A 137 5.67 24.48 -20.95
CA ASP A 137 4.84 25.55 -21.52
C ASP A 137 4.07 25.09 -22.76
N GLN A 138 4.67 24.27 -23.62
CA GLN A 138 3.96 23.68 -24.76
C GLN A 138 2.82 22.76 -24.31
N ARG A 139 3.02 21.99 -23.23
CA ARG A 139 1.97 21.15 -22.64
C ARG A 139 0.83 21.99 -22.08
N ARG A 140 1.15 23.04 -21.32
CA ARG A 140 0.16 24.01 -20.82
C ARG A 140 -0.64 24.66 -21.95
N TRP A 141 0.02 25.01 -23.05
CA TRP A 141 -0.64 25.55 -24.24
C TRP A 141 -1.61 24.55 -24.89
N GLN A 142 -1.21 23.28 -25.03
CA GLN A 142 -2.11 22.24 -25.54
C GLN A 142 -3.32 22.03 -24.64
N ASP A 143 -3.13 22.03 -23.32
CA ASP A 143 -4.22 21.91 -22.35
C ASP A 143 -5.16 23.12 -22.42
N LEU A 144 -4.63 24.34 -22.56
CA LEU A 144 -5.43 25.55 -22.77
C LEU A 144 -6.25 25.46 -24.07
N LYS A 145 -5.63 25.06 -25.18
CA LYS A 145 -6.31 24.91 -26.48
C LYS A 145 -7.44 23.89 -26.40
N LYS A 146 -7.26 22.78 -25.67
CA LYS A 146 -8.31 21.78 -25.43
C LYS A 146 -9.45 22.37 -24.60
N ARG A 147 -9.15 23.08 -23.50
CA ARG A 147 -10.16 23.74 -22.66
C ARG A 147 -10.97 24.77 -23.44
N LEU A 148 -10.31 25.58 -24.27
CA LEU A 148 -10.97 26.58 -25.11
C LEU A 148 -11.91 25.94 -26.15
N ARG A 149 -11.52 24.81 -26.74
CA ARG A 149 -12.41 24.06 -27.66
C ARG A 149 -13.66 23.52 -26.97
N LEU A 150 -13.58 23.20 -25.69
CA LEU A 150 -14.71 22.72 -24.89
C LEU A 150 -15.53 23.87 -24.28
N ALA A 151 -14.97 25.08 -24.21
CA ALA A 151 -15.65 26.25 -23.68
C ALA A 151 -16.76 26.69 -24.62
N GLN A 152 -18.00 26.65 -24.14
CA GLN A 152 -19.14 27.17 -24.87
C GLN A 152 -19.30 28.68 -24.63
N PRO A 153 -19.89 29.41 -25.60
CA PRO A 153 -20.25 30.80 -25.39
C PRO A 153 -21.19 30.91 -24.19
N LEU A 154 -20.89 31.89 -23.36
CA LEU A 154 -21.63 32.17 -22.15
C LEU A 154 -23.05 32.61 -22.55
N HIS A 155 -24.05 31.77 -22.25
CA HIS A 155 -25.47 32.07 -22.49
C HIS A 155 -26.01 33.06 -21.45
N ILE A 156 -25.47 34.29 -21.46
CA ILE A 156 -26.01 35.38 -20.65
C ILE A 156 -26.90 36.26 -21.53
N ALA A 157 -28.13 36.48 -21.07
CA ALA A 157 -29.04 37.42 -21.72
C ALA A 157 -28.44 38.84 -21.69
N PRO A 158 -28.51 39.61 -22.80
CA PRO A 158 -28.01 40.98 -22.82
C PRO A 158 -28.84 41.88 -21.90
N ARG A 159 -28.21 42.95 -21.38
CA ARG A 159 -28.91 43.94 -20.55
C ARG A 159 -30.01 44.62 -21.36
N PRO A 160 -31.25 44.74 -20.84
CA PRO A 160 -32.33 45.45 -21.52
C PRO A 160 -32.00 46.94 -21.71
N ARG A 161 -32.32 47.50 -22.89
CA ARG A 161 -31.90 48.85 -23.34
C ARG A 161 -32.60 50.03 -22.66
N LYS A 162 -33.80 49.83 -22.09
CA LYS A 162 -34.60 50.91 -21.46
C LYS A 162 -34.37 50.94 -19.95
N GLU A 163 -34.28 52.13 -19.38
CA GLU A 163 -34.14 52.41 -17.93
C GLU A 163 -35.44 52.15 -17.14
N GLY A 164 -36.01 50.95 -17.30
CA GLY A 164 -37.19 50.50 -16.56
C GLY A 164 -36.86 49.50 -15.47
N ILE A 165 -37.90 49.00 -14.78
CA ILE A 165 -37.82 48.01 -13.70
C ILE A 165 -37.05 46.74 -14.14
N ARG A 166 -37.16 46.35 -15.42
CA ARG A 166 -36.43 45.20 -15.99
C ARG A 166 -34.91 45.39 -15.98
N ALA A 167 -34.40 46.61 -16.15
CA ALA A 167 -32.97 46.90 -16.09
C ALA A 167 -32.45 46.87 -14.65
N VAL A 168 -33.23 47.44 -13.71
CA VAL A 168 -32.89 47.42 -12.28
C VAL A 168 -32.89 45.99 -11.72
N LEU A 169 -33.86 45.16 -12.09
CA LEU A 169 -33.90 43.73 -11.73
C LEU A 169 -32.75 42.93 -12.36
N PHE A 170 -32.39 43.23 -13.61
CA PHE A 170 -31.22 42.61 -14.25
C PHE A 170 -29.93 42.97 -13.50
N ASP A 171 -29.74 44.24 -13.14
CA ASP A 171 -28.55 44.69 -12.42
C ASP A 171 -28.51 44.12 -10.98
N ALA A 172 -29.67 43.98 -10.32
CA ALA A 172 -29.78 43.34 -9.01
C ALA A 172 -29.44 41.84 -9.05
N THR A 173 -29.97 41.10 -10.04
CA THR A 173 -29.68 39.66 -10.24
C THR A 173 -28.26 39.37 -10.72
N GLN A 174 -27.60 40.34 -11.35
CA GLN A 174 -26.19 40.23 -11.76
C GLN A 174 -25.20 40.78 -10.72
N SER A 175 -25.68 41.37 -9.61
CA SER A 175 -24.83 41.89 -8.54
C SER A 175 -23.97 40.80 -7.89
N LYS A 176 -22.78 41.17 -7.42
CA LYS A 176 -21.84 40.22 -6.78
C LYS A 176 -22.45 39.55 -5.55
N LEU A 177 -23.27 40.27 -4.79
CA LEU A 177 -23.92 39.78 -3.57
C LEU A 177 -24.94 38.69 -3.89
N TYR A 178 -25.84 38.95 -4.84
CA TYR A 178 -26.87 37.98 -5.24
C TYR A 178 -26.26 36.75 -5.94
N ARG A 179 -25.27 36.96 -6.82
CA ARG A 179 -24.55 35.85 -7.47
C ARG A 179 -23.74 35.00 -6.49
N GLY A 180 -23.18 35.63 -5.45
CA GLY A 180 -22.50 34.95 -4.35
C GLY A 180 -23.45 34.10 -3.51
N HIS A 181 -24.66 34.59 -3.23
CA HIS A 181 -25.66 33.87 -2.44
C HIS A 181 -26.32 32.70 -3.22
N ARG A 182 -26.44 32.80 -4.55
CA ARG A 182 -26.93 31.70 -5.41
C ARG A 182 -25.93 30.55 -5.55
N ASN A 183 -24.63 30.83 -5.55
CA ASN A 183 -23.58 29.82 -5.74
C ASN A 183 -23.22 29.03 -4.45
N LEU A 184 -23.98 29.22 -3.36
CA LEU A 184 -23.85 28.43 -2.12
C LEU A 184 -24.63 27.10 -2.24
N PRO A 185 -24.13 25.99 -1.67
CA PRO A 185 -24.71 24.66 -1.85
C PRO A 185 -25.99 24.48 -1.00
N GLY A 186 -27.08 25.11 -1.43
CA GLY A 186 -28.39 25.03 -0.76
C GLY A 186 -29.49 25.94 -1.31
N GLY A 187 -29.27 26.59 -2.47
CA GLY A 187 -30.33 27.26 -3.22
C GLY A 187 -30.55 26.50 -4.52
N ASP A 188 -31.77 26.01 -4.70
CA ASP A 188 -32.27 25.19 -5.82
C ASP A 188 -31.62 25.43 -7.20
#